data_AF-A0A819KRB6-F1
#
_entry.id   AF-A0A819KRB6-F1
#
_cell.length_a   1.000
_cell.length_b   1.000
_cell.length_c   1.000
_cell.angle_alpha   90.00
_cell.angle_beta   90.00
_cell.angle_gamma   90.00
#
_symmetry.space_group_name_H-M   'P 1'
#
loop_
_entity.id
_entity.type
_entity.pdbx_description
1 polymer ?
#
loop_
_entity_poly.entity_id
_entity_poly.type
_entity_poly.pdbx_seq_one_letter_code
_entity_poly.pdbx_strand_id
1 'polypeptide(L)'
;MSVEIDSIKSYINQFIQNFDYIDAIFLAERLYAEIKNDESIYLLARTYYLSGDINKSYWLLRNSSIEHVPTAKLLLAKCCFDTDKLHEAESILIGNCSSINTLGLDDFVNDHGDQAAFALQLLAKVCEIKAFSFIDLFIYFNSCFY
;
A
#
# COMPACT_ATOMS: atom_id res chain seq x y z
N MET A 1 19.86 7.34 -23.42
CA MET A 1 18.82 6.37 -23.03
C MET A 1 18.29 6.64 -21.62
N SER A 2 19.13 6.90 -20.61
CA SER A 2 18.67 7.33 -19.26
C SER A 2 17.83 8.61 -19.23
N VAL A 3 18.19 9.63 -20.04
CA VAL A 3 17.50 10.94 -20.07
C VAL A 3 16.03 10.86 -20.53
N GLU A 4 15.70 9.90 -21.39
CA GLU A 4 14.34 9.73 -21.90
C GLU A 4 13.42 9.12 -20.84
N ILE A 5 13.95 8.24 -19.99
CA ILE A 5 13.18 7.50 -18.98
C ILE A 5 12.69 8.44 -17.87
N ASP A 6 13.56 9.33 -17.40
CA ASP A 6 13.18 10.32 -16.38
C ASP A 6 12.14 11.31 -16.91
N SER A 7 12.22 11.63 -18.21
CA SER A 7 11.20 12.44 -18.90
C SER A 7 9.84 11.73 -18.92
N ILE A 8 9.80 10.42 -19.19
CA ILE A 8 8.56 9.62 -19.18
C ILE A 8 7.93 9.59 -17.79
N LYS A 9 8.72 9.38 -16.72
CA LYS A 9 8.21 9.43 -15.34
C LYS A 9 7.56 10.78 -15.03
N SER A 10 8.15 11.87 -15.51
CA SER A 10 7.59 13.22 -15.37
C SER A 10 6.24 13.35 -16.09
N TYR A 11 6.13 12.90 -17.33
CA TYR A 11 4.86 12.90 -18.07
C TYR A 11 3.79 12.09 -17.37
N ILE A 12 4.10 10.89 -16.86
CA ILE A 12 3.14 10.07 -16.09
C ILE A 12 2.62 10.85 -14.89
N ASN A 13 3.50 11.52 -14.13
CA ASN A 13 3.07 12.34 -12.99
C ASN A 13 2.20 13.53 -13.43
N GLN A 14 2.48 14.14 -14.57
CA GLN A 14 1.64 15.21 -15.11
C GLN A 14 0.24 14.70 -15.49
N PHE A 15 0.14 13.54 -16.13
CA PHE A 15 -1.17 12.92 -16.42
C PHE A 15 -1.93 12.58 -15.14
N ILE A 16 -1.24 12.08 -14.10
CA ILE A 16 -1.85 11.85 -12.78
C ILE A 16 -2.41 13.17 -12.18
N GLN A 17 -1.65 14.27 -12.25
CA GLN A 17 -2.08 15.57 -11.75
C GLN A 17 -3.27 16.14 -12.52
N ASN A 18 -3.36 15.83 -13.81
CA ASN A 18 -4.48 16.21 -14.67
C ASN A 18 -5.69 15.26 -14.57
N PHE A 19 -5.61 14.20 -13.74
CA PHE A 19 -6.63 13.15 -13.62
C PHE A 19 -6.83 12.31 -14.91
N ASP A 20 -5.87 12.35 -15.84
CA ASP A 20 -5.87 11.58 -17.08
C ASP A 20 -5.28 10.18 -16.85
N TYR A 21 -6.02 9.34 -16.13
CA TYR A 21 -5.52 8.04 -15.68
C TYR A 21 -5.29 7.04 -16.81
N ILE A 22 -6.06 7.11 -17.89
CA ILE A 22 -5.96 6.16 -19.02
C ILE A 22 -4.58 6.28 -19.69
N ASP A 23 -4.17 7.50 -20.00
CA ASP A 23 -2.88 7.78 -20.61
C ASP A 23 -1.73 7.52 -19.63
N ALA A 24 -1.93 7.87 -18.36
CA ALA A 24 -0.97 7.57 -17.30
C ALA A 24 -0.72 6.06 -17.14
N ILE A 25 -1.79 5.25 -17.15
CA ILE A 25 -1.70 3.79 -17.07
C ILE A 25 -0.95 3.23 -18.29
N PHE A 26 -1.34 3.64 -19.50
CA PHE A 26 -0.72 3.14 -20.72
C PHE A 26 0.79 3.42 -20.75
N LEU A 27 1.19 4.65 -20.40
CA LEU A 27 2.61 5.00 -20.33
C LEU A 27 3.34 4.26 -19.21
N ALA A 28 2.72 4.09 -18.04
CA ALA A 28 3.31 3.34 -16.94
C ALA A 28 3.49 1.85 -17.27
N GLU A 29 2.51 1.22 -17.95
CA GLU A 29 2.58 -0.17 -18.40
C GLU A 29 3.74 -0.37 -19.37
N ARG A 30 3.87 0.55 -20.32
CA ARG A 30 4.95 0.53 -21.30
C ARG A 30 6.31 0.75 -20.65
N LEU A 31 6.41 1.69 -19.70
CA LEU A 31 7.64 1.92 -18.93
C LEU A 31 8.03 0.68 -18.10
N TYR A 32 7.06 0.02 -17.46
CA TYR A 32 7.31 -1.21 -16.70
C TYR A 32 7.75 -2.37 -17.60
N ALA A 33 7.17 -2.51 -18.79
CA ALA A 33 7.55 -3.53 -19.77
C ALA A 33 8.99 -3.33 -20.28
N GLU A 34 9.41 -2.08 -20.45
CA GLU A 34 10.76 -1.73 -20.89
C GLU A 34 11.79 -1.85 -19.74
N ILE A 35 11.42 -1.39 -18.54
CA ILE A 35 12.32 -1.30 -17.39
C ILE A 35 11.62 -1.81 -16.14
N LYS A 36 11.92 -3.06 -15.80
CA LYS A 36 11.44 -3.73 -14.58
C LYS A 36 12.26 -3.34 -13.35
N ASN A 37 12.21 -2.07 -12.99
CA ASN A 37 12.82 -1.55 -11.75
C ASN A 37 11.74 -1.31 -10.67
N ASP A 38 12.16 -1.26 -9.41
CA ASP A 38 11.26 -1.05 -8.26
C ASP A 38 10.47 0.25 -8.38
N GLU A 39 11.11 1.33 -8.86
CA GLU A 39 10.46 2.61 -9.11
C GLU A 39 9.37 2.51 -10.20
N SER A 40 9.64 1.78 -11.27
CA SER A 40 8.69 1.56 -12.37
C SER A 40 7.46 0.82 -11.87
N ILE A 41 7.67 -0.22 -11.05
CA ILE A 41 6.60 -1.02 -10.46
C ILE A 41 5.77 -0.16 -9.51
N TYR A 42 6.42 0.61 -8.64
CA TYR A 42 5.75 1.52 -7.72
C TYR A 42 4.91 2.56 -8.48
N LEU A 43 5.44 3.16 -9.54
CA LEU A 43 4.75 4.17 -10.33
C LEU A 43 3.49 3.58 -10.99
N LEU A 44 3.58 2.38 -11.55
CA LEU A 44 2.44 1.65 -12.13
C LEU A 44 1.41 1.23 -11.07
N ALA A 45 1.87 0.71 -9.93
CA ALA A 45 0.98 0.37 -8.82
C ALA A 45 0.20 1.61 -8.34
N ARG A 46 0.88 2.76 -8.26
CA ARG A 46 0.29 4.02 -7.87
C ARG A 46 -0.73 4.52 -8.90
N THR A 47 -0.47 4.41 -10.20
CA THR A 47 -1.45 4.82 -11.23
C THR A 47 -2.70 3.94 -11.18
N TYR A 48 -2.57 2.63 -11.03
CA TYR A 48 -3.73 1.74 -10.85
C TYR A 48 -4.52 2.03 -9.57
N TYR A 49 -3.82 2.32 -8.48
CA TYR A 49 -4.49 2.68 -7.23
C TYR A 49 -5.30 3.97 -7.40
N LEU A 50 -4.74 4.99 -8.06
CA LEU A 50 -5.42 6.25 -8.30
C LEU A 50 -6.57 6.15 -9.31
N SER A 51 -6.48 5.24 -10.27
CA SER A 51 -7.58 4.97 -11.21
C SER A 51 -8.74 4.20 -10.58
N GLY A 52 -8.59 3.69 -9.35
CA GLY A 52 -9.59 2.87 -8.65
C GLY A 52 -9.42 1.36 -8.84
N ASP A 53 -8.44 0.91 -9.64
CA ASP A 53 -8.16 -0.51 -9.86
C ASP A 53 -7.26 -1.10 -8.75
N ILE A 54 -7.74 -1.06 -7.50
CA ILE A 54 -7.00 -1.45 -6.31
C ILE A 54 -6.54 -2.91 -6.38
N ASN A 55 -7.37 -3.80 -6.95
CA ASN A 55 -7.05 -5.21 -7.12
C ASN A 55 -5.79 -5.41 -7.98
N LYS A 56 -5.68 -4.68 -9.11
CA LYS A 56 -4.50 -4.78 -9.99
C LYS A 56 -3.25 -4.29 -9.28
N SER A 57 -3.36 -3.16 -8.59
CA SER A 57 -2.26 -2.60 -7.80
C SER A 57 -1.77 -3.58 -6.73
N TYR A 58 -2.69 -4.19 -5.98
CA TYR A 58 -2.38 -5.20 -4.98
C TYR A 58 -1.67 -6.42 -5.58
N TRP A 59 -2.20 -7.00 -6.66
CA TRP A 59 -1.60 -8.17 -7.29
C TRP A 59 -0.21 -7.88 -7.85
N LEU A 60 -0.03 -6.70 -8.45
CA LEU A 60 1.26 -6.25 -8.95
C LEU A 60 2.29 -6.19 -7.82
N LEU A 61 1.94 -5.47 -6.74
CA LEU A 61 2.83 -5.25 -5.61
C LEU A 61 3.13 -6.53 -4.83
N ARG A 62 2.16 -7.43 -4.70
CA ARG A 62 2.32 -8.72 -4.00
C ARG A 62 3.18 -9.71 -4.78
N ASN A 63 3.10 -9.68 -6.12
CA ASN A 63 3.94 -10.52 -6.97
C ASN A 63 5.37 -9.99 -7.11
N SER A 64 5.59 -8.71 -6.83
CA SER A 64 6.91 -8.09 -6.83
C SER A 64 7.52 -8.11 -5.42
N SER A 65 8.79 -8.48 -5.29
CA SER A 65 9.51 -8.49 -4.01
C SER A 65 9.98 -7.09 -3.59
N ILE A 66 9.05 -6.15 -3.39
CA ILE A 66 9.35 -4.73 -3.07
C ILE A 66 9.31 -4.47 -1.55
N GLU A 67 9.77 -5.43 -0.77
CA GLU A 67 9.82 -5.31 0.70
C GLU A 67 10.82 -4.23 1.15
N HIS A 68 11.81 -3.91 0.31
CA HIS A 68 12.87 -2.95 0.61
C HIS A 68 12.47 -1.48 0.39
N VAL A 69 11.37 -1.20 -0.32
CA VAL A 69 10.95 0.19 -0.57
C VAL A 69 9.76 0.54 0.34
N PRO A 70 9.95 1.46 1.32
CA PRO A 70 8.92 1.76 2.32
C PRO A 70 7.65 2.35 1.70
N THR A 71 7.78 3.12 0.62
CA THR A 71 6.63 3.71 -0.10
C THR A 71 5.76 2.65 -0.79
N ALA A 72 6.37 1.60 -1.35
CA ALA A 72 5.63 0.51 -1.98
C ALA A 72 4.95 -0.38 -0.93
N LYS A 73 5.64 -0.68 0.17
CA LYS A 73 5.09 -1.41 1.33
C LYS A 73 3.86 -0.73 1.90
N LEU A 74 3.90 0.59 2.04
CA LEU A 74 2.76 1.40 2.48
C LEU A 74 1.60 1.40 1.48
N LEU A 75 1.89 1.50 0.19
CA LEU A 75 0.85 1.46 -0.84
C LEU A 75 0.17 0.09 -0.85
N LEU A 76 0.93 -1.00 -0.67
CA LEU A 76 0.43 -2.36 -0.54
C LEU A 76 -0.49 -2.49 0.69
N ALA A 77 -0.04 -2.04 1.85
CA ALA A 77 -0.84 -2.04 3.07
C ALA A 77 -2.15 -1.24 2.92
N LYS A 78 -2.10 -0.11 2.20
CA LYS A 78 -3.28 0.69 1.87
C LYS A 78 -4.25 -0.05 0.93
N CYS A 79 -3.73 -0.74 -0.09
CA CYS A 79 -4.55 -1.58 -0.95
C CYS A 79 -5.22 -2.72 -0.16
N CYS A 80 -4.52 -3.32 0.81
CA CYS A 80 -5.09 -4.33 1.70
C CYS A 80 -6.20 -3.77 2.58
N PHE A 81 -6.02 -2.54 3.10
CA PHE A 81 -7.05 -1.85 3.88
C PHE A 81 -8.31 -1.60 3.04
N ASP A 82 -8.16 -1.10 1.81
CA ASP A 82 -9.29 -0.80 0.92
C ASP A 82 -9.98 -2.07 0.36
N THR A 83 -9.35 -3.24 0.47
CA THR A 83 -9.92 -4.54 0.06
C THR A 83 -10.41 -5.38 1.24
N ASP A 84 -10.56 -4.78 2.43
CA ASP A 84 -10.97 -5.41 3.70
C ASP A 84 -10.04 -6.53 4.19
N LYS A 85 -8.82 -6.63 3.66
CA LYS A 85 -7.79 -7.61 4.09
C LYS A 85 -6.99 -7.09 5.28
N LEU A 86 -7.68 -6.78 6.38
CA LEU A 86 -7.11 -6.15 7.57
C LEU A 86 -5.99 -6.96 8.23
N HIS A 87 -6.06 -8.29 8.18
CA HIS A 87 -5.01 -9.16 8.73
C HIS A 87 -3.72 -9.08 7.90
N GLU A 88 -3.84 -9.05 6.58
CA GLU A 88 -2.68 -8.93 5.69
C GLU A 88 -2.07 -7.54 5.86
N ALA A 89 -2.89 -6.48 5.87
CA ALA A 89 -2.45 -5.10 6.07
C ALA A 89 -1.61 -4.92 7.34
N GLU A 90 -2.07 -5.49 8.47
CA GLU A 90 -1.33 -5.46 9.73
C GLU A 90 0.01 -6.21 9.60
N SER A 91 0.01 -7.43 9.05
CA SER A 91 1.25 -8.21 8.90
C SER A 91 2.30 -7.51 8.05
N ILE A 92 1.87 -6.80 7.00
CA ILE A 92 2.77 -6.04 6.13
C ILE A 92 3.37 -4.88 6.92
N LEU A 93 2.56 -4.11 7.64
CA LEU A 93 3.01 -2.91 8.36
C LEU A 93 3.94 -3.27 9.53
N ILE A 94 3.60 -4.31 10.28
CA ILE A 94 4.41 -4.83 11.40
C ILE A 94 5.68 -5.53 10.90
N GLY A 95 5.63 -6.16 9.72
CA GLY A 95 6.77 -6.87 9.13
C GLY A 95 7.20 -8.07 9.99
N ASN A 96 8.46 -8.06 10.43
CA ASN A 96 9.08 -9.15 11.19
C ASN A 96 8.69 -9.19 12.68
N CYS A 97 8.02 -8.16 13.21
CA CYS A 97 7.55 -8.21 14.58
C CYS A 97 6.33 -9.15 14.68
N SER A 98 6.31 -10.00 15.69
CA SER A 98 5.20 -10.95 15.90
C SER A 98 3.95 -10.28 16.52
N SER A 99 4.06 -9.06 17.03
CA SER A 99 2.95 -8.30 17.62
C SER A 99 3.24 -6.79 17.70
N ILE A 100 2.18 -5.96 17.71
CA ILE A 100 2.25 -4.51 18.00
C ILE A 100 2.92 -4.21 19.35
N ASN A 101 2.76 -5.10 20.34
CA ASN A 101 3.31 -4.92 21.68
C ASN A 101 4.84 -5.08 21.75
N THR A 102 5.45 -5.66 20.70
CA THR A 102 6.91 -5.86 20.61
C THR A 102 7.56 -4.90 19.61
N LEU A 103 6.78 -4.00 18.99
CA LEU A 103 7.29 -3.01 18.05
C LEU A 103 7.98 -1.88 18.83
N GLY A 104 9.31 -1.83 18.74
CA GLY A 104 10.05 -0.62 19.10
C GLY A 104 9.66 0.49 18.14
N LEU A 105 9.13 1.61 18.66
CA LEU A 105 8.78 2.77 17.83
C LEU A 105 10.01 3.29 17.06
N ASP A 106 11.19 3.20 17.66
CA ASP A 106 12.46 3.61 17.04
C ASP A 106 12.84 2.69 15.87
N ASP A 107 12.65 1.38 16.01
CA ASP A 107 12.90 0.41 14.92
C ASP A 107 11.90 0.60 13.77
N PHE A 108 10.64 0.90 14.09
CA PHE A 108 9.61 1.17 13.10
C PHE A 108 9.88 2.47 12.33
N VAL A 109 10.34 3.52 13.01
CA VAL A 109 10.73 4.78 12.35
C VAL A 109 11.96 4.57 11.48
N ASN A 110 12.90 3.71 11.88
CA ASN A 110 14.04 3.35 11.04
C ASN A 110 13.64 2.57 9.79
N ASP A 111 12.70 1.62 9.90
CA ASP A 111 12.25 0.78 8.79
C ASP A 111 11.41 1.53 7.75
N HIS A 112 10.57 2.47 8.19
CA HIS A 112 9.64 3.20 7.33
C HIS A 112 10.09 4.64 7.00
N GLY A 113 11.13 5.13 7.67
CA GLY A 113 11.69 6.48 7.48
C GLY A 113 10.65 7.59 7.62
N ASP A 114 10.66 8.52 6.67
CA ASP A 114 9.75 9.68 6.64
C ASP A 114 8.27 9.31 6.55
N GLN A 115 7.96 8.08 6.14
CA GLN A 115 6.59 7.61 6.00
C GLN A 115 6.05 6.89 7.25
N ALA A 116 6.86 6.77 8.31
CA ALA A 116 6.49 6.10 9.54
C ALA A 116 5.21 6.68 10.17
N ALA A 117 5.03 8.00 10.14
CA ALA A 117 3.82 8.64 10.68
C ALA A 117 2.54 8.17 9.96
N PHE A 118 2.59 8.07 8.63
CA PHE A 118 1.46 7.59 7.82
C PHE A 118 1.22 6.09 8.04
N ALA A 119 2.30 5.31 8.20
CA ALA A 119 2.22 3.88 8.50
C ALA A 119 1.55 3.62 9.86
N LEU A 120 1.93 4.37 10.90
CA LEU A 120 1.30 4.32 12.23
C LEU A 120 -0.17 4.73 12.18
N GLN A 121 -0.49 5.78 11.44
CA GLN A 121 -1.89 6.21 11.28
C GLN A 121 -2.74 5.12 10.62
N LEU A 122 -2.20 4.41 9.63
CA LEU A 122 -2.89 3.32 8.96
C LEU A 122 -3.05 2.11 9.91
N LEU A 123 -2.01 1.76 10.66
CA LEU A 123 -2.07 0.73 11.70
C LEU A 123 -3.15 1.03 12.75
N ALA A 124 -3.20 2.27 13.25
CA ALA A 124 -4.20 2.68 14.23
C ALA A 124 -5.63 2.48 13.70
N LYS A 125 -5.90 2.84 12.44
CA LYS A 125 -7.19 2.61 11.79
C LYS A 125 -7.52 1.13 11.64
N VAL A 126 -6.55 0.30 11.27
CA VAL A 126 -6.73 -1.16 11.17
C VAL A 126 -7.10 -1.74 12.55
N CYS A 127 -6.41 -1.32 13.61
CA CYS A 127 -6.70 -1.74 14.98
C CYS A 127 -8.07 -1.30 15.46
N GLU A 128 -8.48 -0.06 15.15
CA GLU A 128 -9.81 0.46 15.49
C GLU A 128 -10.91 -0.39 14.86
N ILE A 129 -10.81 -0.69 13.57
CA ILE A 129 -11.82 -1.50 12.86
C ILE A 129 -11.85 -2.94 13.40
N LYS A 130 -10.69 -3.53 13.69
CA LYS A 130 -10.62 -4.86 14.31
C LYS A 130 -11.25 -4.88 15.70
N ALA A 131 -10.97 -3.87 16.52
CA ALA A 131 -11.56 -3.75 17.86
C ALA A 131 -13.08 -3.54 17.77
N PHE A 132 -13.55 -2.73 16.82
CA PHE A 132 -14.96 -2.51 16.57
C PHE A 132 -15.68 -3.81 16.17
N SER A 133 -15.10 -4.56 15.24
CA SER A 133 -15.64 -5.87 14.82
C SER A 133 -15.65 -6.89 15.97
N PHE A 134 -14.67 -6.86 16.88
CA PHE A 134 -14.61 -7.77 18.03
C PHE A 134 -15.65 -7.42 19.12
N ILE A 135 -15.89 -6.12 19.36
CA ILE A 135 -16.91 -5.65 20.32
C ILE A 135 -18.31 -5.94 19.78
N ASP A 136 -18.56 -5.70 18.50
CA ASP A 136 -19.84 -6.04 17.87
C ASP A 136 -20.06 -7.56 17.84
N LEU A 137 -19.02 -8.37 17.57
CA LEU A 137 -19.12 -9.83 17.67
C LEU A 137 -19.43 -10.27 19.10
N PHE A 138 -18.83 -9.64 20.12
CA PHE A 138 -19.10 -9.95 21.54
C PHE A 138 -20.51 -9.54 21.97
N ILE A 139 -21.02 -8.40 21.49
CA ILE A 139 -22.40 -7.96 21.74
C ILE A 139 -23.40 -8.86 20.99
N TYR A 140 -23.16 -9.20 19.72
CA TYR A 140 -24.01 -10.12 18.96
C TYR A 140 -24.00 -11.53 19.56
N PHE A 141 -22.85 -12.04 20.00
CA PHE A 141 -22.78 -13.36 20.66
C PHE A 141 -23.54 -13.38 22.00
N ASN A 142 -23.44 -12.31 22.81
CA ASN A 142 -24.20 -12.23 24.06
C ASN A 142 -25.70 -12.01 23.84
N SER A 143 -26.09 -11.34 22.75
CA SER A 143 -27.50 -11.10 22.41
C SER A 143 -28.20 -12.32 21.82
N CYS A 144 -27.45 -13.28 21.25
CA CYS A 144 -27.98 -14.58 20.79
C CYS A 144 -28.07 -15.64 21.91
N PHE A 145 -27.55 -15.36 23.10
CA PHE A 145 -27.60 -16.25 24.27
C PHE A 145 -28.60 -15.81 25.36
N TYR A 146 -29.47 -14.83 25.06
CA TYR A 146 -30.61 -14.42 25.88
C TYR A 146 -31.94 -14.57 25.14
#